data_AF-A0A662XF35-F1
#
_entry.id   AF-A0A662XF35-F1
#
_cell.length_a   1.000
_cell.length_b   1.000
_cell.length_c   1.000
_cell.angle_alpha   90.00
_cell.angle_beta   90.00
_cell.angle_gamma   90.00
#
_symmetry.space_group_name_H-M   'P 1'
#
loop_
_entity.id
_entity.type
_entity.pdbx_description
1 polymer ?
#
loop_
_entity_poly.entity_id
_entity_poly.type
_entity_poly.pdbx_seq_one_letter_code
_entity_poly.pdbx_strand_id
1 'polypeptide(L)'
;MESGYRVGERVDGLYDENTDGMWYPGRVQCVHAAETRPDGSSGPIYEVLYDDGEAETQVRPEFLRQHIPGTICVGTRVLSRYDGGDEAYPGQVADVQSDGRYTIAYDDGEVEEDVALELITEQETEAPTSAESEPIQPQEQTQAAAPEEVQAADLGPEKLDSNVDTVHSSEEPSNPGTEEPSVEYTDIVNALDLLESRLEDAVSTKSELSILVKQMRAYPQLTVALIQERDGERLVLAALKFHQSHAVIQCYGFVLLRRLCFLCAKSTHYLLRNDIVEIVLQAMNTFAEDAILQASACGVLAVFTRVHAGLRILLEYQVSKIVLSTLVYHKTYSVHTRQVHYYACEGTEPLLL
;
A
#
# COMPACT_ATOMS: atom_id res chain seq x y z
N MET A 1 -31.51 5.43 -19.23
CA MET A 1 -30.38 6.14 -18.62
C MET A 1 -29.21 5.19 -18.74
N GLU A 2 -28.12 5.61 -19.38
CA GLU A 2 -26.91 4.79 -19.49
C GLU A 2 -26.38 4.54 -18.07
N SER A 3 -26.65 3.36 -17.52
CA SER A 3 -26.22 2.94 -16.19
C SER A 3 -24.76 2.49 -16.27
N GLY A 4 -23.84 3.42 -16.08
CA GLY A 4 -22.42 3.13 -16.04
C GLY A 4 -21.64 4.19 -15.26
N TYR A 5 -20.51 3.78 -14.72
CA TYR A 5 -19.61 4.64 -13.94
C TYR A 5 -18.73 5.50 -14.87
N ARG A 6 -18.23 6.63 -14.37
CA ARG A 6 -17.38 7.57 -15.11
C ARG A 6 -15.94 7.52 -14.61
N VAL A 7 -14.99 7.88 -15.47
CA VAL A 7 -13.60 8.08 -15.04
C VAL A 7 -13.54 9.11 -13.90
N GLY A 8 -12.79 8.78 -12.85
CA GLY A 8 -12.66 9.53 -11.60
C GLY A 8 -13.73 9.21 -10.54
N GLU A 9 -14.80 8.51 -10.91
CA GLU A 9 -15.90 8.20 -9.99
C GLU A 9 -15.43 7.23 -8.90
N ARG A 10 -15.74 7.56 -7.64
CA ARG A 10 -15.47 6.68 -6.50
C ARG A 10 -16.46 5.53 -6.50
N VAL A 11 -15.94 4.32 -6.48
CA VAL A 11 -16.71 3.07 -6.52
C VAL A 11 -16.18 2.13 -5.45
N ASP A 12 -17.00 1.17 -5.03
CA ASP A 12 -16.47 -0.02 -4.37
C ASP A 12 -16.52 -1.17 -5.36
N GLY A 13 -15.43 -1.94 -5.45
CA GLY A 13 -15.34 -3.11 -6.33
C GLY A 13 -15.19 -4.42 -5.56
N LEU A 14 -15.78 -5.48 -6.09
CA LEU A 14 -15.52 -6.85 -5.69
C LEU A 14 -14.31 -7.35 -6.47
N TYR A 15 -13.20 -7.52 -5.78
CA TYR A 15 -11.94 -7.93 -6.39
C TYR A 15 -11.99 -9.40 -6.84
N ASP A 16 -11.36 -9.70 -7.99
CA ASP A 16 -11.19 -11.05 -8.56
C ASP A 16 -12.49 -11.88 -8.54
N GLU A 17 -13.55 -11.29 -9.10
CA GLU A 17 -14.87 -11.92 -9.23
C GLU A 17 -15.47 -12.44 -7.92
N ASN A 18 -15.22 -11.72 -6.80
CA ASN A 18 -15.88 -11.94 -5.50
C ASN A 18 -15.38 -13.19 -4.73
N THR A 19 -14.07 -13.44 -4.75
CA THR A 19 -13.49 -14.61 -4.07
C THR A 19 -13.58 -14.52 -2.53
N ASP A 20 -13.64 -13.31 -1.97
CA ASP A 20 -13.67 -13.05 -0.53
C ASP A 20 -14.95 -12.36 -0.01
N GLY A 21 -15.83 -11.90 -0.90
CA GLY A 21 -17.06 -11.19 -0.52
C GLY A 21 -16.85 -9.75 -0.04
N MET A 22 -15.63 -9.22 -0.15
CA MET A 22 -15.25 -7.92 0.38
C MET A 22 -15.31 -6.84 -0.71
N TRP A 23 -15.77 -5.66 -0.32
CA TRP A 23 -15.84 -4.49 -1.19
C TRP A 23 -14.62 -3.60 -0.94
N TYR A 24 -13.88 -3.32 -2.00
CA TYR A 24 -12.68 -2.50 -1.96
C TYR A 24 -12.99 -1.11 -2.55
N PRO A 25 -12.89 -0.02 -1.77
CA PRO A 25 -13.03 1.31 -2.29
C PRO A 25 -11.92 1.63 -3.28
N GLY A 26 -12.27 2.37 -4.31
CA GLY A 26 -11.37 2.76 -5.37
C GLY A 26 -11.98 3.80 -6.29
N ARG A 27 -11.31 4.04 -7.40
CA ARG A 27 -11.75 4.97 -8.43
C ARG A 27 -11.72 4.33 -9.78
N VAL A 28 -12.76 4.58 -10.57
CA VAL A 28 -12.78 4.20 -11.98
C VAL A 28 -11.71 5.02 -12.69
N GLN A 29 -10.71 4.35 -13.21
CA GLN A 29 -9.63 4.97 -13.93
C GLN A 29 -9.91 5.02 -15.43
N CYS A 30 -10.49 3.96 -16.00
CA CYS A 30 -10.81 3.88 -17.41
C CYS A 30 -12.16 3.20 -17.62
N VAL A 31 -12.89 3.61 -18.67
CA VAL A 31 -14.13 2.97 -19.11
C VAL A 31 -13.92 2.53 -20.56
N HIS A 32 -13.98 1.23 -20.79
CA HIS A 32 -13.93 0.67 -22.15
C HIS A 32 -15.34 0.42 -22.66
N ALA A 33 -15.52 0.66 -23.96
CA ALA A 33 -16.78 0.43 -24.64
C ALA A 33 -17.21 -1.05 -24.54
N ALA A 34 -18.52 -1.29 -24.66
CA ALA A 34 -19.08 -2.63 -24.48
C ALA A 34 -18.49 -3.64 -25.48
N GLU A 35 -17.80 -4.65 -24.95
CA GLU A 35 -17.33 -5.79 -25.75
C GLU A 35 -18.36 -6.92 -25.67
N THR A 36 -18.60 -7.59 -26.80
CA THR A 36 -19.45 -8.79 -26.84
C THR A 36 -18.66 -9.97 -26.31
N ARG A 37 -19.12 -10.52 -25.19
CA ARG A 37 -18.44 -11.59 -24.47
C ARG A 37 -18.77 -12.98 -25.06
N PRO A 38 -17.95 -14.00 -24.78
CA PRO A 38 -18.20 -15.37 -25.25
C PRO A 38 -19.52 -15.97 -24.75
N ASP A 39 -20.01 -15.49 -23.60
CA ASP A 39 -21.29 -15.87 -22.99
C ASP A 39 -22.51 -15.15 -23.61
N GLY A 40 -22.29 -14.27 -24.59
CA GLY A 40 -23.32 -13.47 -25.25
C GLY A 40 -23.76 -12.22 -24.48
N SER A 41 -23.21 -11.97 -23.29
CA SER A 41 -23.41 -10.71 -22.57
C SER A 41 -22.59 -9.59 -23.22
N SER A 42 -23.12 -8.37 -23.17
CA SER A 42 -22.47 -7.18 -23.70
C SER A 42 -22.63 -6.06 -22.70
N GLY A 43 -21.53 -5.46 -22.28
CA GLY A 43 -21.53 -4.36 -21.32
C GLY A 43 -20.15 -3.72 -21.21
N PRO A 44 -20.07 -2.48 -20.70
CA PRO A 44 -18.79 -1.82 -20.47
C PRO A 44 -17.94 -2.65 -19.51
N ILE A 45 -16.62 -2.49 -19.61
CA ILE A 45 -15.66 -2.99 -18.65
C ILE A 45 -14.88 -1.78 -18.11
N TYR A 46 -14.59 -1.83 -16.81
CA TYR A 46 -13.96 -0.74 -16.09
C TYR A 46 -12.55 -1.15 -15.70
N GLU A 47 -11.64 -0.18 -15.71
CA GLU A 47 -10.37 -0.29 -14.99
C GLU A 47 -10.52 0.49 -13.69
N VAL A 48 -10.22 -0.14 -12.57
CA VAL A 48 -10.43 0.40 -11.23
C VAL A 48 -9.11 0.39 -10.50
N LEU A 49 -8.71 1.54 -9.97
CA LEU A 49 -7.61 1.67 -9.03
C LEU A 49 -8.20 1.67 -7.63
N TYR A 50 -7.91 0.64 -6.86
CA TYR A 50 -8.32 0.53 -5.47
C TYR A 50 -7.41 1.39 -4.58
N ASP A 51 -7.95 1.84 -3.45
CA ASP A 51 -7.21 2.72 -2.52
C ASP A 51 -6.00 2.02 -1.89
N ASP A 52 -6.02 0.69 -1.95
CA ASP A 52 -4.94 -0.20 -1.55
C ASP A 52 -3.77 -0.21 -2.57
N GLY A 53 -3.91 0.50 -3.68
CA GLY A 53 -2.92 0.60 -4.74
C GLY A 53 -2.90 -0.61 -5.68
N GLU A 54 -3.78 -1.60 -5.51
CA GLU A 54 -4.04 -2.59 -6.55
C GLU A 54 -4.94 -2.00 -7.65
N ALA A 55 -4.81 -2.53 -8.86
CA ALA A 55 -5.64 -2.12 -9.97
C ALA A 55 -6.16 -3.36 -10.70
N GLU A 56 -7.40 -3.27 -11.16
CA GLU A 56 -8.08 -4.35 -11.89
C GLU A 56 -8.59 -3.80 -13.20
N THR A 57 -8.27 -4.47 -14.32
CA THR A 57 -8.45 -3.89 -15.67
C THR A 57 -9.62 -4.47 -16.46
N GLN A 58 -10.43 -5.34 -15.86
CA GLN A 58 -11.57 -6.02 -16.49
C GLN A 58 -12.80 -6.07 -15.58
N VAL A 59 -12.99 -5.05 -14.74
CA VAL A 59 -14.07 -5.04 -13.75
C VAL A 59 -15.41 -4.89 -14.46
N ARG A 60 -16.32 -5.83 -14.21
CA ARG A 60 -17.69 -5.78 -14.74
C ARG A 60 -18.55 -4.83 -13.90
N PRO A 61 -19.57 -4.18 -14.48
CA PRO A 61 -20.47 -3.30 -13.73
C PRO A 61 -21.18 -4.01 -12.56
N GLU A 62 -21.39 -5.33 -12.65
CA GLU A 62 -21.97 -6.13 -11.57
C GLU A 62 -21.03 -6.33 -10.37
N PHE A 63 -19.73 -6.15 -10.56
CA PHE A 63 -18.72 -6.15 -9.50
C PHE A 63 -18.41 -4.76 -8.99
N LEU A 64 -19.16 -3.74 -9.43
CA LEU A 64 -19.01 -2.37 -8.99
C LEU A 64 -20.31 -1.86 -8.36
N ARG A 65 -20.17 -1.12 -7.27
CA ARG A 65 -21.24 -0.30 -6.70
C ARG A 65 -20.76 1.13 -6.55
N GLN A 66 -21.70 2.08 -6.50
CA GLN A 66 -21.38 3.43 -6.05
C GLN A 66 -20.79 3.36 -4.65
N HIS A 67 -19.67 4.05 -4.44
CA HIS A 67 -18.95 4.02 -3.16
C HIS A 67 -19.89 4.37 -2.00
N ILE A 68 -19.89 3.51 -0.99
CA ILE A 68 -20.67 3.71 0.23
C ILE A 68 -19.73 4.26 1.30
N PRO A 69 -19.96 5.49 1.82
CA PRO A 69 -19.18 6.04 2.92
C PRO A 69 -19.10 5.07 4.10
N GLY A 70 -17.89 4.84 4.60
CA GLY A 70 -17.61 3.80 5.59
C GLY A 70 -17.16 2.47 4.99
N THR A 71 -17.11 2.34 3.66
CA THR A 71 -16.37 1.25 3.00
C THR A 71 -14.89 1.64 2.99
N ILE A 72 -14.25 1.50 4.15
CA ILE A 72 -12.84 1.86 4.36
C ILE A 72 -12.02 0.57 4.35
N CYS A 73 -11.02 0.50 3.48
CA CYS A 73 -10.06 -0.60 3.45
C CYS A 73 -8.64 -0.10 3.68
N VAL A 74 -7.71 -1.04 3.78
CA VAL A 74 -6.29 -0.72 3.89
C VAL A 74 -5.79 0.02 2.65
N GLY A 75 -5.20 1.18 2.88
CA GLY A 75 -4.79 2.12 1.84
C GLY A 75 -5.72 3.33 1.70
N THR A 76 -6.92 3.28 2.27
CA THR A 76 -7.85 4.43 2.26
C THR A 76 -7.22 5.62 2.98
N ARG A 77 -7.21 6.79 2.33
CA ARG A 77 -6.77 8.04 2.93
C ARG A 77 -7.83 8.58 3.87
N VAL A 78 -7.44 8.90 5.09
CA VAL A 78 -8.36 9.30 6.15
C VAL A 78 -7.79 10.44 6.98
N LEU A 79 -8.69 11.16 7.62
CA LEU A 79 -8.41 12.01 8.77
C LEU A 79 -8.85 11.25 10.02
N SER A 80 -7.92 11.01 10.95
CA SER A 80 -8.21 10.30 12.19
C SER A 80 -7.92 11.16 13.41
N ARG A 81 -8.80 11.10 14.41
CA ARG A 81 -8.61 11.77 15.71
C ARG A 81 -7.74 10.93 16.62
N TYR A 82 -6.49 11.35 16.78
CA TYR A 82 -5.50 10.64 17.59
C TYR A 82 -5.92 10.58 19.06
N ASP A 83 -5.96 9.37 19.65
CA ASP A 83 -6.36 9.08 21.04
C ASP A 83 -7.71 9.72 21.42
N GLY A 84 -8.62 9.82 20.45
CA GLY A 84 -9.94 10.45 20.63
C GLY A 84 -9.92 11.96 20.83
N GLY A 85 -8.81 12.63 20.49
CA GLY A 85 -8.67 14.09 20.56
C GLY A 85 -9.62 14.86 19.63
N ASP A 86 -9.61 16.18 19.77
CA ASP A 86 -10.46 17.07 18.95
C ASP A 86 -9.88 17.35 17.56
N GLU A 87 -8.56 17.19 17.40
CA GLU A 87 -7.85 17.42 16.15
C GLU A 87 -7.76 16.15 15.32
N ALA A 88 -8.02 16.27 14.02
CA ALA A 88 -7.92 15.16 13.08
C ALA A 88 -6.64 15.30 12.25
N TYR A 89 -5.86 14.22 12.21
CA TYR A 89 -4.57 14.17 11.54
C TYR A 89 -4.68 13.31 10.28
N PRO A 90 -4.02 13.71 9.17
CA PRO A 90 -4.03 12.94 7.96
C PRO A 90 -3.19 11.68 8.11
N GLY A 91 -3.74 10.59 7.59
CA GLY A 91 -3.08 9.30 7.57
C GLY A 91 -3.69 8.38 6.54
N GLN A 92 -3.29 7.13 6.62
CA GLN A 92 -3.78 6.05 5.78
C GLN A 92 -4.22 4.90 6.67
N VAL A 93 -5.35 4.28 6.34
CA VAL A 93 -5.76 3.03 6.99
C VAL A 93 -4.70 2.00 6.70
N ALA A 94 -4.04 1.59 7.77
CA ALA A 94 -3.00 0.61 7.77
C ALA A 94 -3.64 -0.78 7.86
N ASP A 95 -4.50 -1.05 8.84
CA ASP A 95 -5.20 -2.34 9.00
C ASP A 95 -6.70 -2.18 9.18
N VAL A 96 -7.43 -3.25 8.87
CA VAL A 96 -8.85 -3.40 9.24
C VAL A 96 -9.00 -4.69 10.02
N GLN A 97 -9.29 -4.58 11.31
CA GLN A 97 -9.48 -5.72 12.21
C GLN A 97 -10.88 -6.33 12.00
N SER A 98 -11.01 -7.64 12.29
CA SER A 98 -12.27 -8.37 12.09
C SER A 98 -13.44 -7.89 12.96
N ASP A 99 -13.14 -7.16 14.05
CA ASP A 99 -14.12 -6.59 14.97
C ASP A 99 -14.60 -5.18 14.55
N GLY A 100 -14.07 -4.64 13.44
CA GLY A 100 -14.42 -3.31 12.92
C GLY A 100 -13.56 -2.18 13.46
N ARG A 101 -12.43 -2.47 14.12
CA ARG A 101 -11.40 -1.49 14.48
C ARG A 101 -10.37 -1.33 13.35
N TYR A 102 -9.66 -0.21 13.37
CA TYR A 102 -8.72 0.18 12.32
C TYR A 102 -7.37 0.52 12.92
N THR A 103 -6.30 0.23 12.20
CA THR A 103 -4.98 0.78 12.49
C THR A 103 -4.72 1.93 11.54
N ILE A 104 -4.30 3.10 12.03
CA ILE A 104 -4.01 4.29 11.21
C ILE A 104 -2.51 4.56 11.23
N ALA A 105 -1.91 4.63 10.04
CA ALA A 105 -0.55 5.12 9.86
C ALA A 105 -0.62 6.60 9.48
N TYR A 106 -0.18 7.47 10.38
CA TYR A 106 -0.19 8.92 10.19
C TYR A 106 0.96 9.39 9.30
N ASP A 107 0.76 10.52 8.62
CA ASP A 107 1.74 11.06 7.66
C ASP A 107 3.06 11.51 8.31
N ASP A 108 3.07 11.72 9.63
CA ASP A 108 4.26 12.04 10.43
C ASP A 108 5.10 10.81 10.83
N GLY A 109 4.60 9.60 10.53
CA GLY A 109 5.25 8.33 10.79
C GLY A 109 4.81 7.63 12.08
N GLU A 110 3.85 8.19 12.82
CA GLU A 110 3.23 7.51 13.96
C GLU A 110 2.15 6.51 13.50
N VAL A 111 1.85 5.53 14.36
CA VAL A 111 0.83 4.50 14.10
C VAL A 111 -0.05 4.37 15.34
N GLU A 112 -1.36 4.42 15.13
CA GLU A 112 -2.36 4.17 16.18
C GLU A 112 -3.16 2.92 15.83
N GLU A 113 -3.21 1.99 16.77
CA GLU A 113 -3.98 0.74 16.69
C GLU A 113 -5.32 0.90 17.39
N ASP A 114 -6.27 0.00 17.10
CA ASP A 114 -7.60 -0.02 17.72
C ASP A 114 -8.41 1.27 17.55
N VAL A 115 -8.27 1.98 16.42
CA VAL A 115 -9.07 3.18 16.15
C VAL A 115 -10.49 2.79 15.78
N ALA A 116 -11.48 3.37 16.45
CA ALA A 116 -12.89 3.16 16.10
C ALA A 116 -13.26 3.92 14.83
N LEU A 117 -14.16 3.36 14.01
CA LEU A 117 -14.64 4.01 12.78
C LEU A 117 -15.16 5.44 13.02
N GLU A 118 -15.73 5.71 14.20
CA GLU A 118 -16.26 7.02 14.59
C GLU A 118 -15.19 8.13 14.69
N LEU A 119 -13.92 7.74 14.87
CA LEU A 119 -12.78 8.65 14.92
C LEU A 119 -12.17 8.90 13.54
N ILE A 120 -12.64 8.16 12.52
CA ILE A 120 -12.10 8.15 11.17
C ILE A 120 -13.07 8.86 10.24
N THR A 121 -12.56 9.85 9.52
CA THR A 121 -13.27 10.52 8.44
C THR A 121 -12.53 10.26 7.13
N GLU A 122 -13.23 9.76 6.11
CA GLU A 122 -12.64 9.59 4.79
C GLU A 122 -12.15 10.93 4.23
N GLN A 123 -10.92 10.95 3.74
CA GLN A 123 -10.39 12.12 3.06
C GLN A 123 -10.80 12.04 1.59
N GLU A 124 -11.69 12.93 1.15
CA GLU A 124 -11.93 13.11 -0.28
C GLU A 124 -10.67 13.68 -0.93
N THR A 125 -9.87 12.82 -1.56
CA THR A 125 -8.88 13.29 -2.52
C THR A 125 -9.66 13.83 -3.71
N GLU A 126 -9.76 15.16 -3.85
CA GLU A 126 -10.25 15.76 -5.09
C GLU A 126 -9.38 15.24 -6.23
N ALA A 127 -10.02 14.65 -7.26
CA ALA A 127 -9.32 14.34 -8.49
C ALA A 127 -8.71 15.63 -9.06
N PRO A 128 -7.55 15.60 -9.74
CA PRO A 128 -7.02 16.77 -10.41
C PRO A 128 -8.03 17.21 -11.46
N THR A 129 -8.86 18.18 -11.08
CA THR A 129 -9.85 18.77 -11.96
C THR A 129 -9.08 19.72 -12.84
N SER A 130 -9.00 19.35 -14.13
CA SER A 130 -8.46 20.14 -15.24
C SER A 130 -8.56 21.65 -14.96
N ALA A 131 -7.46 22.25 -14.50
CA ALA A 131 -7.43 23.66 -14.15
C ALA A 131 -7.50 24.49 -15.44
N GLU A 132 -8.68 25.03 -15.70
CA GLU A 132 -8.83 26.19 -16.57
C GLU A 132 -7.96 27.33 -16.04
N SER A 133 -7.21 27.88 -16.99
CA SER A 133 -6.34 29.03 -16.89
C SER A 133 -7.05 30.29 -16.41
N GLU A 134 -6.56 30.90 -15.33
CA GLU A 134 -6.62 32.36 -15.13
C GLU A 134 -5.35 32.90 -14.44
N PRO A 135 -4.99 34.17 -14.70
CA PRO A 135 -3.60 34.62 -14.76
C PRO A 135 -3.04 35.07 -13.41
N ILE A 136 -1.76 34.74 -13.19
CA ILE A 136 -0.94 35.21 -12.07
C ILE A 136 -0.73 36.73 -12.19
N GLN A 137 -1.20 37.49 -11.19
CA GLN A 137 -0.70 38.83 -10.90
C GLN A 137 0.44 38.75 -9.86
N PRO A 138 1.57 39.45 -10.05
CA PRO A 138 2.72 39.34 -9.14
C PRO A 138 2.51 40.21 -7.91
N GLN A 139 2.72 39.67 -6.71
CA GLN A 139 2.99 40.49 -5.53
C GLN A 139 4.25 40.04 -4.78
N GLU A 140 4.97 41.07 -4.34
CA GLU A 140 6.38 41.17 -4.01
C GLU A 140 6.85 40.36 -2.79
N GLN A 141 8.12 39.95 -2.87
CA GLN A 141 8.94 39.44 -1.78
C GLN A 141 9.18 40.52 -0.72
N THR A 142 9.14 40.16 0.56
CA THR A 142 9.96 40.85 1.57
C THR A 142 10.44 39.88 2.65
N GLN A 143 11.67 40.13 3.10
CA GLN A 143 12.63 39.21 3.71
C GLN A 143 12.52 39.05 5.24
N ALA A 144 12.94 37.86 5.68
CA ALA A 144 13.78 37.49 6.84
C ALA A 144 13.80 38.35 8.12
N ALA A 145 13.55 37.69 9.26
CA ALA A 145 14.38 37.78 10.48
C ALA A 145 14.11 36.58 11.41
N ALA A 146 15.17 36.02 11.99
CA ALA A 146 15.20 35.08 13.11
C ALA A 146 16.09 35.69 14.22
N PRO A 147 16.32 35.01 15.36
CA PRO A 147 15.40 34.56 16.41
C PRO A 147 15.75 35.24 17.77
N GLU A 148 14.88 35.13 18.80
CA GLU A 148 15.21 35.59 20.16
C GLU A 148 15.10 34.45 21.19
N GLU A 149 16.14 34.35 22.02
CA GLU A 149 16.37 33.43 23.13
C GLU A 149 15.49 33.73 24.35
N VAL A 150 15.12 32.72 25.15
CA VAL A 150 14.99 32.88 26.61
C VAL A 150 15.48 31.62 27.34
N GLN A 151 16.32 31.85 28.36
CA GLN A 151 17.06 30.89 29.18
C GLN A 151 16.29 30.39 30.42
N ALA A 152 16.84 29.33 31.03
CA ALA A 152 16.42 28.59 32.20
C ALA A 152 16.69 29.27 33.57
N ALA A 153 15.91 28.86 34.59
CA ALA A 153 16.17 28.91 36.05
C ALA A 153 14.96 28.24 36.75
N ASP A 154 14.95 27.62 37.94
CA ASP A 154 15.89 27.17 38.98
C ASP A 154 15.02 26.43 40.04
N LEU A 155 15.64 25.67 40.94
CA LEU A 155 15.10 24.62 41.82
C LEU A 155 14.39 25.07 43.13
N GLY A 156 13.21 24.49 43.41
CA GLY A 156 12.65 24.03 44.73
C GLY A 156 12.39 25.01 45.90
N PRO A 157 11.84 24.56 47.07
CA PRO A 157 11.20 23.27 47.39
C PRO A 157 9.93 23.35 48.32
N GLU A 158 9.33 22.16 48.59
CA GLU A 158 8.49 21.72 49.74
C GLU A 158 7.07 22.27 50.06
N LYS A 159 6.10 21.33 50.20
CA LYS A 159 5.26 20.96 51.40
C LYS A 159 3.88 20.44 50.95
N LEU A 160 3.54 19.16 51.10
CA LEU A 160 3.07 18.38 52.27
C LEU A 160 1.71 18.83 52.85
N ASP A 161 0.66 18.05 52.55
CA ASP A 161 -0.48 17.66 53.41
C ASP A 161 -1.33 16.64 52.60
N SER A 162 -1.41 15.34 52.93
CA SER A 162 -2.26 14.67 53.94
C SER A 162 -3.75 15.05 53.80
N ASN A 163 -4.76 14.17 53.65
CA ASN A 163 -5.01 12.81 54.12
C ASN A 163 -6.23 12.23 53.35
N VAL A 164 -6.19 10.94 52.95
CA VAL A 164 -7.01 9.80 53.44
C VAL A 164 -8.46 9.74 52.91
N ASP A 165 -8.75 8.71 52.09
CA ASP A 165 -9.66 7.65 52.55
C ASP A 165 -9.48 6.33 51.79
N THR A 166 -9.47 5.28 52.59
CA THR A 166 -9.19 3.89 52.28
C THR A 166 -10.46 3.19 51.82
N VAL A 167 -10.43 2.50 50.67
CA VAL A 167 -11.22 1.26 50.52
C VAL A 167 -10.36 0.20 49.85
N HIS A 168 -10.15 -0.86 50.62
CA HIS A 168 -9.45 -2.08 50.28
C HIS A 168 -10.42 -2.97 49.50
N SER A 169 -10.07 -3.38 48.29
CA SER A 169 -10.58 -4.61 47.68
C SER A 169 -9.46 -5.20 46.84
N SER A 170 -8.93 -6.28 47.40
CA SER A 170 -7.94 -7.16 46.83
C SER A 170 -8.49 -7.86 45.59
N GLU A 171 -7.94 -7.54 44.43
CA GLU A 171 -7.92 -8.44 43.28
C GLU A 171 -6.46 -8.69 42.90
N GLU A 172 -6.08 -9.97 42.95
CA GLU A 172 -4.77 -10.46 42.52
C GLU A 172 -4.55 -10.11 41.04
N PRO A 173 -3.30 -9.83 40.61
CA PRO A 173 -3.00 -9.69 39.19
C PRO A 173 -3.12 -11.07 38.55
N SER A 174 -4.25 -11.30 37.89
CA SER A 174 -4.42 -12.37 36.92
C SER A 174 -3.37 -12.22 35.82
N ASN A 175 -2.43 -13.16 35.83
CA ASN A 175 -1.58 -13.65 34.75
C ASN A 175 -1.97 -13.13 33.34
N PRO A 176 -1.06 -12.54 32.54
CA PRO A 176 -1.36 -12.30 31.14
C PRO A 176 -1.53 -13.66 30.49
N GLY A 177 -2.75 -13.97 30.08
CA GLY A 177 -3.02 -15.14 29.27
C GLY A 177 -2.13 -15.08 28.05
N THR A 178 -1.34 -16.13 27.84
CA THR A 178 -0.84 -16.47 26.51
C THR A 178 -2.06 -16.65 25.62
N GLU A 179 -2.48 -15.59 24.97
CA GLU A 179 -3.39 -15.67 23.83
C GLU A 179 -2.72 -16.58 22.81
N GLU A 180 -3.35 -17.72 22.53
CA GLU A 180 -2.86 -18.58 21.45
C GLU A 180 -2.84 -17.74 20.17
N PRO A 181 -1.72 -17.74 19.42
CA PRO A 181 -1.63 -16.94 18.22
C PRO A 181 -2.75 -17.30 17.25
N SER A 182 -3.37 -16.29 16.64
CA SER A 182 -4.43 -16.49 15.67
C SER A 182 -3.96 -17.39 14.50
N VAL A 183 -4.91 -17.99 13.78
CA VAL A 183 -4.58 -18.89 12.65
C VAL A 183 -3.81 -18.11 11.58
N GLU A 184 -4.18 -16.85 11.37
CA GLU A 184 -3.56 -15.91 10.45
C GLU A 184 -2.11 -15.59 10.85
N TYR A 185 -1.88 -15.32 12.13
CA TYR A 185 -0.52 -15.16 12.69
C TYR A 185 0.32 -16.40 12.38
N THR A 186 -0.26 -17.58 12.64
CA THR A 186 0.42 -18.86 12.46
C THR A 186 0.80 -19.10 10.99
N ASP A 187 -0.09 -18.79 10.05
CA ASP A 187 0.16 -18.92 8.61
C ASP A 187 1.31 -18.02 8.13
N ILE A 188 1.33 -16.75 8.57
CA ILE A 188 2.38 -15.79 8.18
C ILE A 188 3.73 -16.22 8.74
N VAL A 189 3.78 -16.59 10.02
CA VAL A 189 5.02 -17.02 10.69
C VAL A 189 5.55 -18.29 10.05
N ASN A 190 4.70 -19.29 9.83
CA ASN A 190 5.11 -20.54 9.19
C ASN A 190 5.66 -20.29 7.78
N ALA A 191 5.02 -19.40 7.01
CA ALA A 191 5.51 -19.06 5.67
C ALA A 191 6.90 -18.41 5.71
N LEU A 192 7.17 -17.52 6.67
CA LEU A 192 8.49 -16.90 6.85
C LEU A 192 9.55 -17.93 7.29
N ASP A 193 9.23 -18.79 8.25
CA ASP A 193 10.14 -19.83 8.74
C ASP A 193 10.46 -20.87 7.66
N LEU A 194 9.47 -21.23 6.84
CA LEU A 194 9.65 -22.12 5.69
C LEU A 194 10.42 -21.44 4.56
N LEU A 195 10.22 -20.14 4.34
CA LEU A 195 10.99 -19.37 3.37
C LEU A 195 12.48 -19.32 3.76
N GLU A 196 12.78 -19.17 5.05
CA GLU A 196 14.16 -19.21 5.55
C GLU A 196 14.79 -20.60 5.44
N SER A 197 14.07 -21.64 5.88
CA SER A 197 14.61 -23.00 5.94
C SER A 197 14.65 -23.73 4.60
N ARG A 198 13.80 -23.36 3.63
CA ARG A 198 13.66 -24.02 2.33
C ARG A 198 13.86 -23.08 1.15
N LEU A 199 14.69 -22.06 1.34
CA LEU A 199 15.00 -21.08 0.30
C LEU A 199 15.48 -21.71 -1.00
N GLU A 200 16.16 -22.85 -0.97
CA GLU A 200 16.70 -23.49 -2.19
C GLU A 200 15.62 -24.19 -3.03
N ASP A 201 14.48 -24.54 -2.43
CA ASP A 201 13.39 -25.24 -3.12
C ASP A 201 12.43 -24.24 -3.76
N ALA A 202 12.43 -24.19 -5.09
CA ALA A 202 11.58 -23.30 -5.88
C ALA A 202 10.08 -23.52 -5.62
N VAL A 203 9.65 -24.78 -5.42
CA VAL A 203 8.22 -25.08 -5.20
C VAL A 203 7.78 -24.57 -3.83
N SER A 204 8.57 -24.84 -2.79
CA SER A 204 8.31 -24.32 -1.45
C SER A 204 8.33 -22.80 -1.44
N THR A 205 9.39 -22.19 -1.99
CA THR A 205 9.53 -20.72 -2.06
C THR A 205 8.33 -20.07 -2.74
N LYS A 206 7.88 -20.62 -3.87
CA LYS A 206 6.69 -20.12 -4.58
C LYS A 206 5.42 -20.25 -3.73
N SER A 207 5.28 -21.36 -2.99
CA SER A 207 4.16 -21.58 -2.09
C SER A 207 4.13 -20.56 -0.95
N GLU A 208 5.26 -20.37 -0.27
CA GLU A 208 5.35 -19.45 0.87
C GLU A 208 5.15 -17.99 0.44
N LEU A 209 5.75 -17.56 -0.67
CA LEU A 209 5.50 -16.21 -1.20
C LEU A 209 4.04 -16.01 -1.60
N SER A 210 3.37 -17.04 -2.15
CA SER A 210 1.95 -16.96 -2.46
C SER A 210 1.08 -16.85 -1.21
N ILE A 211 1.44 -17.54 -0.13
CA ILE A 211 0.77 -17.42 1.17
C ILE A 211 0.97 -16.00 1.70
N LEU A 212 2.20 -15.48 1.70
CA LEU A 212 2.49 -14.11 2.15
C LEU A 212 1.75 -13.06 1.32
N VAL A 213 1.62 -13.21 0.00
CA VAL A 213 0.80 -12.31 -0.83
C VAL A 213 -0.68 -12.38 -0.43
N LYS A 214 -1.21 -13.59 -0.20
CA LYS A 214 -2.59 -13.76 0.25
C LYS A 214 -2.83 -13.10 1.62
N GLN A 215 -1.92 -13.31 2.56
CA GLN A 215 -2.02 -12.73 3.90
C GLN A 215 -1.80 -11.21 3.87
N MET A 216 -0.91 -10.70 3.03
CA MET A 216 -0.71 -9.26 2.81
C MET A 216 -1.97 -8.57 2.27
N ARG A 217 -2.86 -9.30 1.59
CA ARG A 217 -4.15 -8.78 1.14
C ARG A 217 -5.20 -8.83 2.25
N ALA A 218 -5.27 -9.95 2.96
CA ALA A 218 -6.30 -10.18 3.98
C ALA A 218 -6.00 -9.44 5.30
N TYR A 219 -4.74 -9.44 5.74
CA TYR A 219 -4.25 -8.88 7.01
C TYR A 219 -2.93 -8.12 6.78
N PRO A 220 -2.96 -7.01 6.03
CA PRO A 220 -1.77 -6.27 5.62
C PRO A 220 -0.90 -5.81 6.78
N GLN A 221 -1.41 -5.22 7.87
CA GLN A 221 -0.50 -4.76 8.94
C GLN A 221 0.06 -5.88 9.76
N LEU A 222 -0.76 -6.87 10.10
CA LEU A 222 -0.24 -8.08 10.75
C LEU A 222 0.89 -8.69 9.91
N THR A 223 0.71 -8.78 8.60
CA THR A 223 1.74 -9.31 7.68
C THR A 223 2.97 -8.40 7.63
N VAL A 224 2.81 -7.08 7.54
CA VAL A 224 3.92 -6.11 7.56
C VAL A 224 4.69 -6.19 8.88
N ALA A 225 4.00 -6.18 10.01
CA ALA A 225 4.59 -6.24 11.35
C ALA A 225 5.41 -7.52 11.52
N LEU A 226 4.85 -8.68 11.13
CA LEU A 226 5.55 -9.96 11.22
C LEU A 226 6.72 -10.09 10.24
N ILE A 227 6.60 -9.52 9.04
CA ILE A 227 7.73 -9.39 8.11
C ILE A 227 8.85 -8.59 8.80
N GLN A 228 8.54 -7.47 9.44
CA GLN A 228 9.56 -6.63 10.09
C GLN A 228 10.18 -7.28 11.33
N GLU A 229 9.36 -7.95 12.16
CA GLU A 229 9.82 -8.61 13.38
C GLU A 229 10.78 -9.77 13.08
N ARG A 230 10.58 -10.44 11.93
CA ARG A 230 11.31 -11.67 11.55
C ARG A 230 12.31 -11.48 10.42
N ASP A 231 12.79 -10.26 10.17
CA ASP A 231 13.71 -9.96 9.06
C ASP A 231 13.20 -10.46 7.68
N GLY A 232 11.88 -10.47 7.49
CA GLY A 232 11.21 -10.98 6.31
C GLY A 232 11.61 -10.26 5.02
N GLU A 233 11.95 -8.96 5.07
CA GLU A 233 12.48 -8.25 3.90
C GLU A 233 13.77 -8.89 3.40
N ARG A 234 14.65 -9.30 4.32
CA ARG A 234 15.89 -10.01 3.98
C ARG A 234 15.57 -11.34 3.32
N LEU A 235 14.58 -12.08 3.84
CA LEU A 235 14.17 -13.38 3.30
C LEU A 235 13.57 -13.26 1.90
N VAL A 236 12.69 -12.28 1.67
CA VAL A 236 12.11 -12.01 0.35
C VAL A 236 13.19 -11.60 -0.65
N LEU A 237 14.13 -10.72 -0.25
CA LEU A 237 15.28 -10.39 -1.09
C LEU A 237 16.16 -11.61 -1.39
N ALA A 238 16.41 -12.46 -0.40
CA ALA A 238 17.18 -13.69 -0.57
C ALA A 238 16.48 -14.64 -1.56
N ALA A 239 15.16 -14.77 -1.48
CA ALA A 239 14.37 -15.59 -2.39
C ALA A 239 14.45 -15.08 -3.83
N LEU A 240 14.33 -13.76 -4.03
CA LEU A 240 14.46 -13.13 -5.33
C LEU A 240 15.88 -13.29 -5.90
N LYS A 241 16.92 -13.15 -5.06
CA LYS A 241 18.32 -13.33 -5.45
C LYS A 241 18.66 -14.78 -5.74
N PHE A 242 18.08 -15.75 -5.05
CA PHE A 242 18.34 -17.17 -5.28
C PHE A 242 17.64 -17.66 -6.54
N HIS A 243 16.37 -17.27 -6.72
CA HIS A 243 15.50 -17.77 -7.80
C HIS A 243 15.38 -16.79 -8.97
N GLN A 244 16.50 -16.20 -9.40
CA GLN A 244 16.54 -15.22 -10.51
C GLN A 244 16.04 -15.81 -11.85
N SER A 245 16.11 -17.13 -12.02
CA SER A 245 15.66 -17.85 -13.21
C SER A 245 14.20 -18.28 -13.17
N HIS A 246 13.43 -17.93 -12.13
CA HIS A 246 12.03 -18.34 -11.98
C HIS A 246 11.08 -17.15 -12.01
N ALA A 247 10.51 -16.86 -13.18
CA ALA A 247 9.59 -15.74 -13.39
C ALA A 247 8.45 -15.68 -12.36
N VAL A 248 7.81 -16.82 -12.08
CA VAL A 248 6.69 -16.89 -11.12
C VAL A 248 7.10 -16.46 -9.72
N ILE A 249 8.28 -16.88 -9.24
CA ILE A 249 8.81 -16.49 -7.92
C ILE A 249 9.11 -14.98 -7.90
N GLN A 250 9.72 -14.46 -8.97
CA GLN A 250 9.95 -13.03 -9.14
C GLN A 250 8.64 -12.24 -9.06
N CYS A 251 7.60 -12.68 -9.78
CA CYS A 251 6.27 -12.03 -9.77
C CYS A 251 5.66 -11.98 -8.36
N TYR A 252 5.60 -13.11 -7.64
CA TYR A 252 5.05 -13.12 -6.28
C TYR A 252 5.85 -12.22 -5.33
N GLY A 253 7.18 -12.26 -5.41
CA GLY A 253 8.04 -11.38 -4.62
C GLY A 253 7.80 -9.90 -4.96
N PHE A 254 7.68 -9.53 -6.23
CA PHE A 254 7.41 -8.14 -6.63
C PHE A 254 6.03 -7.66 -6.22
N VAL A 255 5.00 -8.50 -6.33
CA VAL A 255 3.65 -8.17 -5.83
C VAL A 255 3.67 -7.94 -4.32
N LEU A 256 4.31 -8.84 -3.57
CA LEU A 256 4.48 -8.70 -2.12
C LEU A 256 5.24 -7.41 -1.77
N LEU A 257 6.36 -7.16 -2.44
CA LEU A 257 7.21 -5.99 -2.19
C LEU A 257 6.52 -4.68 -2.55
N ARG A 258 5.77 -4.60 -3.65
CA ARG A 258 4.98 -3.43 -4.02
C ARG A 258 4.08 -3.04 -2.85
N ARG A 259 3.32 -4.01 -2.34
CA ARG A 259 2.35 -3.78 -1.26
C ARG A 259 3.04 -3.45 0.07
N LEU A 260 4.08 -4.20 0.42
CA LEU A 260 4.90 -3.91 1.60
C LEU A 260 5.48 -2.48 1.56
N CYS A 261 6.02 -2.06 0.41
CA CYS A 261 6.58 -0.73 0.24
C CYS A 261 5.54 0.39 0.28
N PHE A 262 4.34 0.09 -0.22
CA PHE A 262 3.22 1.03 -0.18
C PHE A 262 2.77 1.28 1.27
N LEU A 263 2.72 0.21 2.08
CA LEU A 263 2.23 0.26 3.46
C LEU A 263 3.31 0.68 4.48
N CYS A 264 4.58 0.44 4.18
CA CYS A 264 5.66 0.64 5.16
C CYS A 264 6.88 1.37 4.59
N ALA A 265 7.07 2.61 5.03
CA ALA A 265 8.23 3.42 4.67
C ALA A 265 9.56 2.81 5.17
N LYS A 266 9.56 2.18 6.36
CA LYS A 266 10.76 1.54 6.93
C LYS A 266 11.24 0.38 6.06
N SER A 267 10.33 -0.49 5.63
CA SER A 267 10.65 -1.60 4.72
C SER A 267 11.08 -1.07 3.35
N THR A 268 10.45 -0.01 2.82
CA THR A 268 10.92 0.68 1.60
C THR A 268 12.37 1.15 1.70
N HIS A 269 12.73 1.83 2.80
CA HIS A 269 14.11 2.26 3.02
C HIS A 269 15.09 1.09 3.15
N TYR A 270 14.70 0.01 3.83
CA TYR A 270 15.51 -1.19 3.94
C TYR A 270 15.79 -1.80 2.56
N LEU A 271 14.75 -2.00 1.75
CA LEU A 271 14.87 -2.62 0.42
C LEU A 271 15.74 -1.78 -0.52
N LEU A 272 15.54 -0.46 -0.55
CA LEU A 272 16.35 0.47 -1.35
C LEU A 272 17.84 0.45 -0.97
N ARG A 273 18.17 0.18 0.31
CA ARG A 273 19.56 0.03 0.78
C ARG A 273 20.16 -1.35 0.46
N ASN A 274 19.34 -2.33 0.09
CA ASN A 274 19.75 -3.72 -0.14
C ASN A 274 19.55 -4.16 -1.61
N ASP A 275 19.80 -3.23 -2.53
CA ASP A 275 19.87 -3.45 -3.98
C ASP A 275 18.59 -3.98 -4.64
N ILE A 276 17.41 -3.72 -4.07
CA ILE A 276 16.14 -4.16 -4.67
C ILE A 276 15.97 -3.65 -6.10
N VAL A 277 16.41 -2.43 -6.40
CA VAL A 277 16.29 -1.85 -7.75
C VAL A 277 17.12 -2.65 -8.74
N GLU A 278 18.33 -3.07 -8.39
CA GLU A 278 19.16 -3.91 -9.26
C GLU A 278 18.51 -5.27 -9.52
N ILE A 279 17.95 -5.91 -8.48
CA ILE A 279 17.22 -7.18 -8.59
C ILE A 279 16.03 -7.05 -9.56
N VAL A 280 15.21 -6.00 -9.40
CA VAL A 280 14.05 -5.76 -10.25
C VAL A 280 14.48 -5.56 -11.70
N LEU A 281 15.51 -4.74 -11.95
CA LEU A 281 16.01 -4.50 -13.31
C LEU A 281 16.62 -5.77 -13.92
N GLN A 282 17.31 -6.58 -13.13
CA GLN A 282 17.85 -7.86 -13.60
C GLN A 282 16.72 -8.82 -14.01
N ALA A 283 15.65 -8.92 -13.21
CA ALA A 283 14.48 -9.73 -13.55
C ALA A 283 13.79 -9.21 -14.81
N MET A 284 13.60 -7.88 -14.94
CA MET A 284 13.03 -7.27 -16.14
C MET A 284 13.83 -7.59 -17.41
N ASN A 285 15.16 -7.60 -17.31
CA ASN A 285 16.03 -7.98 -18.44
C ASN A 285 15.95 -9.47 -18.75
N THR A 286 15.90 -10.31 -17.71
CA THR A 286 15.86 -11.78 -17.85
C THR A 286 14.54 -12.26 -18.46
N PHE A 287 13.43 -11.59 -18.12
CA PHE A 287 12.08 -11.94 -18.56
C PHE A 287 11.43 -10.78 -19.33
N ALA A 288 12.14 -10.24 -20.31
CA ALA A 288 11.68 -9.11 -21.12
C ALA A 288 10.33 -9.39 -21.81
N GLU A 289 10.08 -10.64 -22.18
CA GLU A 289 8.86 -11.06 -22.91
C GLU A 289 7.67 -11.39 -21.99
N ASP A 290 7.89 -11.50 -20.68
CA ASP A 290 6.84 -11.87 -19.72
C ASP A 290 6.09 -10.63 -19.25
N ALA A 291 4.91 -10.39 -19.81
CA ALA A 291 4.08 -9.24 -19.45
C ALA A 291 3.69 -9.21 -17.96
N ILE A 292 3.50 -10.37 -17.32
CA ILE A 292 3.13 -10.44 -15.89
C ILE A 292 4.30 -10.00 -15.03
N LEU A 293 5.49 -10.48 -15.37
CA LEU A 293 6.71 -10.09 -14.67
C LEU A 293 7.03 -8.62 -14.88
N GLN A 294 6.93 -8.13 -16.12
CA GLN A 294 7.13 -6.71 -16.40
C GLN A 294 6.14 -5.84 -15.62
N ALA A 295 4.87 -6.25 -15.51
CA ALA A 295 3.87 -5.51 -14.76
C ALA A 295 4.20 -5.46 -13.27
N SER A 296 4.45 -6.61 -12.66
CA SER A 296 4.81 -6.69 -11.23
C SER A 296 6.10 -5.90 -10.91
N ALA A 297 7.11 -5.99 -11.77
CA ALA A 297 8.36 -5.23 -11.66
C ALA A 297 8.13 -3.71 -11.78
N CYS A 298 7.42 -3.25 -12.81
CA CYS A 298 7.03 -1.85 -12.95
C CYS A 298 6.23 -1.37 -11.74
N GLY A 299 5.40 -2.23 -11.16
CA GLY A 299 4.64 -1.92 -9.96
C GLY A 299 5.51 -1.60 -8.75
N VAL A 300 6.57 -2.38 -8.52
CA VAL A 300 7.55 -2.09 -7.46
C VAL A 300 8.26 -0.76 -7.71
N LEU A 301 8.70 -0.53 -8.96
CA LEU A 301 9.40 0.71 -9.31
C LEU A 301 8.53 1.95 -9.14
N ALA A 302 7.24 1.85 -9.45
CA ALA A 302 6.27 2.93 -9.25
C ALA A 302 6.15 3.32 -7.76
N VAL A 303 6.15 2.35 -6.84
CA VAL A 303 6.09 2.66 -5.40
C VAL A 303 7.33 3.45 -4.94
N PHE A 304 8.50 3.18 -5.51
CA PHE A 304 9.73 3.90 -5.17
C PHE A 304 9.77 5.35 -5.65
N THR A 305 8.91 5.77 -6.59
CA THR A 305 8.85 7.19 -6.98
C THR A 305 8.25 8.07 -5.88
N ARG A 306 7.48 7.48 -4.95
CA ARG A 306 6.85 8.17 -3.83
C ARG A 306 7.83 8.60 -2.74
N VAL A 307 9.05 8.07 -2.74
CA VAL A 307 10.08 8.38 -1.74
C VAL A 307 11.30 8.98 -2.42
N HIS A 308 11.77 10.12 -1.91
CA HIS A 308 12.89 10.86 -2.51
C HIS A 308 14.17 10.01 -2.69
N ALA A 309 14.48 9.15 -1.73
CA ALA A 309 15.62 8.23 -1.83
C ALA A 309 15.46 7.23 -2.99
N GLY A 310 14.25 6.71 -3.20
CA GLY A 310 13.93 5.80 -4.30
C GLY A 310 14.05 6.51 -5.65
N LEU A 311 13.43 7.69 -5.78
CA LEU A 311 13.51 8.49 -7.00
C LEU A 311 14.95 8.77 -7.45
N ARG A 312 15.85 9.13 -6.51
CA ARG A 312 17.27 9.33 -6.83
C ARG A 312 17.92 8.07 -7.41
N ILE A 313 17.68 6.91 -6.79
CA ILE A 313 18.24 5.63 -7.25
C ILE A 313 17.68 5.28 -8.64
N LEU A 314 16.37 5.46 -8.87
CA LEU A 314 15.74 5.21 -10.17
C LEU A 314 16.35 6.09 -11.29
N LEU A 315 16.69 7.34 -10.97
CA LEU A 315 17.38 8.24 -11.91
C LEU A 315 18.82 7.78 -12.20
N GLU A 316 19.56 7.35 -11.17
CA GLU A 316 20.93 6.83 -11.32
C GLU A 316 20.98 5.61 -12.24
N TYR A 317 20.02 4.69 -12.10
CA TYR A 317 19.88 3.51 -12.95
C TYR A 317 19.21 3.78 -14.31
N GLN A 318 18.80 5.02 -14.59
CA GLN A 318 18.07 5.40 -15.81
C GLN A 318 16.83 4.53 -16.06
N VAL A 319 16.11 4.19 -15.00
CA VAL A 319 14.97 3.24 -15.03
C VAL A 319 13.90 3.67 -16.04
N SER A 320 13.71 4.97 -16.23
CA SER A 320 12.77 5.51 -17.23
C SER A 320 13.01 4.98 -18.66
N LYS A 321 14.27 4.73 -19.06
CA LYS A 321 14.58 4.16 -20.39
C LYS A 321 14.18 2.69 -20.49
N ILE A 322 14.37 1.93 -19.41
CA ILE A 322 14.00 0.51 -19.35
C ILE A 322 12.49 0.40 -19.37
N VAL A 323 11.80 1.16 -18.51
CA VAL A 323 10.33 1.23 -18.45
C VAL A 323 9.74 1.62 -19.80
N LEU A 324 10.30 2.64 -20.48
CA LEU A 324 9.84 3.04 -21.82
C LEU A 324 10.05 1.92 -22.85
N SER A 325 11.15 1.18 -22.78
CA SER A 325 11.40 0.05 -23.69
C SER A 325 10.40 -1.07 -23.45
N THR A 326 10.11 -1.38 -22.18
CA THR A 326 9.09 -2.34 -21.75
C THR A 326 7.70 -1.95 -22.26
N LEU A 327 7.32 -0.67 -22.14
CA LEU A 327 6.06 -0.13 -22.67
C LEU A 327 5.90 -0.35 -24.17
N VAL A 328 6.96 -0.05 -24.93
CA VAL A 328 6.97 -0.21 -26.39
C VAL A 328 6.89 -1.68 -26.78
N TYR A 329 7.60 -2.56 -26.07
CA TYR A 329 7.60 -4.00 -26.33
C TYR A 329 6.21 -4.62 -26.08
N HIS A 330 5.61 -4.29 -24.94
CA HIS A 330 4.31 -4.80 -24.51
C HIS A 330 3.12 -3.96 -25.01
N LYS A 331 3.26 -3.31 -26.17
CA LYS A 331 2.22 -2.42 -26.70
C LYS A 331 0.96 -3.16 -27.21
N THR A 332 1.04 -4.47 -27.43
CA THR A 332 -0.10 -5.29 -27.83
C THR A 332 -1.09 -5.42 -26.68
N TYR A 333 -2.36 -5.14 -26.91
CA TYR A 333 -3.39 -5.11 -25.87
C TYR A 333 -3.79 -6.53 -25.40
N SER A 334 -3.43 -6.84 -24.16
CA SER A 334 -3.91 -7.95 -23.33
C SER A 334 -4.06 -7.42 -21.90
N VAL A 335 -4.81 -8.10 -21.03
CA VAL A 335 -4.98 -7.68 -19.61
C VAL A 335 -3.62 -7.45 -18.93
N HIS A 336 -2.67 -8.38 -19.13
CA HIS A 336 -1.34 -8.31 -18.52
C HIS A 336 -0.49 -7.16 -19.07
N THR A 337 -0.54 -6.91 -20.38
CA THR A 337 0.20 -5.80 -20.99
C THR A 337 -0.42 -4.45 -20.65
N ARG A 338 -1.72 -4.34 -20.40
CA ARG A 338 -2.32 -3.13 -19.83
C ARG A 338 -1.79 -2.85 -18.43
N GLN A 339 -1.62 -3.88 -17.61
CA GLN A 339 -1.06 -3.73 -16.26
C GLN A 339 0.40 -3.24 -16.29
N VAL A 340 1.20 -3.72 -17.26
CA VAL A 340 2.52 -3.14 -17.54
C VAL A 340 2.41 -1.65 -17.81
N HIS A 341 1.50 -1.26 -18.70
CA HIS A 341 1.32 0.14 -19.07
C HIS A 341 0.89 0.99 -17.89
N TYR A 342 -0.07 0.52 -17.11
CA TYR A 342 -0.56 1.20 -15.93
C TYR A 342 0.59 1.52 -14.95
N TYR A 343 1.33 0.50 -14.48
CA TYR A 343 2.38 0.71 -13.50
C TYR A 343 3.61 1.43 -14.05
N ALA A 344 3.96 1.19 -15.32
CA ALA A 344 5.02 1.94 -15.99
C ALA A 344 4.68 3.44 -16.09
N CYS A 345 3.40 3.77 -16.31
CA CYS A 345 2.89 5.13 -16.40
C CYS A 345 2.78 5.83 -15.04
N GLU A 346 2.38 5.11 -13.97
CA GLU A 346 2.43 5.65 -12.59
C GLU A 346 3.85 6.10 -12.20
N GLY A 347 4.88 5.38 -12.67
CA GLY A 347 6.27 5.77 -12.48
C GLY A 347 6.76 6.92 -13.39
N THR A 348 5.93 7.41 -14.32
CA THR A 348 6.33 8.36 -15.37
C THR A 348 5.47 9.63 -15.51
N GLU A 349 4.45 9.89 -14.69
CA GLU A 349 3.79 11.22 -14.66
C GLU A 349 4.55 12.25 -13.79
N PRO A 350 4.62 13.53 -14.21
CA PRO A 350 5.55 13.94 -15.25
C PRO A 350 6.63 14.88 -14.69
N LEU A 351 7.89 14.59 -15.04
CA LEU A 351 8.89 15.66 -15.19
C LEU A 351 8.41 16.54 -16.35
N LEU A 352 7.86 17.70 -15.98
CA LEU A 352 7.46 18.79 -16.84
C LEU A 352 8.49 19.03 -17.96
N LEU A 353 8.01 19.02 -19.21
CA LEU A 353 8.57 19.83 -20.29
C LEU A 353 8.18 21.29 -20.07
#